data_AF-A0A8T3Y678-F1
#
_entry.id   AF-A0A8T3Y678-F1
#
_cell.length_a   1.000
_cell.length_b   1.000
_cell.length_c   1.000
_cell.angle_alpha   90.00
_cell.angle_beta   90.00
_cell.angle_gamma   90.00
#
_symmetry.space_group_name_H-M   'P 1'
#
loop_
_entity.id
_entity.type
_entity.pdbx_description
1 polymer ?
#
loop_
_entity_poly.entity_id
_entity_poly.type
_entity_poly.pdbx_seq_one_letter_code
_entity_poly.pdbx_strand_id
1 'polypeptide(L)'
;MALDDRIKGALASQELRQAFFQDGWTDLKHTPEREDRIQPANYDLAIQDECWRVPNGFRPSRGVSVLESLRRLLPRERSHQKIDPSDGIVLAPEFSYLFPAEGSWKVPRNFFIRASPKSTEGRMGNFDRLLGDGVPRYDEVPEGFQGKLYVLVKPLVFFNRVFPGFSFNQLRAYCGSQCVVSDDDLRKLINQLQLVKRNGHAIPANELEFDNGLLLTADLEGRESDGLVGFRSRRNPEPIDRRVKRAIDWEQYFEPLLAPKTGDVQLKRGELLLTQSREWLSMTPTHAGVMPDYRTNIMENRAHIAGYFDANKFEGIATLEIPVLDEMVLHHGDPCCAVQYEQVRVKPDKEYGGAHMDQKFALLPKPLKLPNPAEIAGRVANEKELIMYVERAKLFGKDYFEGFSPVDGVDFRARMLEHGEFGKRGSAESGVGLEADNSKKQPIAYLVFVNPEEKLVFGYWRASEKEKYAETRLHGRFSIGVGGHVRPSDKQEDPADPIFASLMREVHKEEVKCEGRYGAPKLIGYVNDDTFSPVDSVHVGLLYVIETTGTVVPKDEELREGRMMPFSNIHALMKDPQCKVECWTQHAFKEIEKRYS
;
A
#
# COMPACT_ATOMS: atom_id res chain seq x y z
N MET A 1 12.32 -4.18 44.43
CA MET A 1 11.89 -3.18 45.43
C MET A 1 10.58 -2.64 44.93
N ALA A 2 9.44 -2.94 45.57
CA ALA A 2 8.11 -2.65 45.02
C ALA A 2 7.97 -1.22 44.48
N LEU A 3 7.23 -1.05 43.38
CA LEU A 3 7.00 0.24 42.72
C LEU A 3 6.36 1.27 43.67
N ASP A 4 6.85 2.52 43.63
CA ASP A 4 6.33 3.62 44.45
C ASP A 4 4.95 4.09 43.98
N ASP A 5 3.90 3.74 44.73
CA ASP A 5 2.51 4.03 44.39
C ASP A 5 2.11 5.51 44.58
N ARG A 6 3.02 6.36 45.07
CA ARG A 6 2.83 7.82 45.14
C ARG A 6 3.03 8.50 43.79
N ILE A 7 3.82 7.89 42.90
CA ILE A 7 4.05 8.41 41.54
C ILE A 7 2.95 7.88 40.62
N LYS A 8 2.10 8.77 40.11
CA LYS A 8 0.95 8.43 39.27
C LYS A 8 1.30 8.46 37.77
N GLY A 9 0.53 7.72 36.97
CA GLY A 9 0.66 7.68 35.50
C GLY A 9 0.97 6.29 34.96
N ALA A 10 1.26 6.22 33.66
CA ALA A 10 1.60 5.00 32.96
C ALA A 10 2.99 4.48 33.36
N LEU A 11 3.12 3.17 33.54
CA LEU A 11 4.38 2.51 33.84
C LEU A 11 5.28 2.48 32.59
N ALA A 12 6.54 2.84 32.79
CA ALA A 12 7.57 2.77 31.75
C ALA A 12 8.13 1.35 31.58
N SER A 13 8.89 1.10 30.50
CA SER A 13 9.45 -0.21 30.14
C SER A 13 10.17 -0.93 31.29
N GLN A 14 11.02 -0.24 32.04
CA GLN A 14 11.70 -0.79 33.22
C GLN A 14 10.75 -1.14 34.38
N GLU A 15 9.69 -0.37 34.55
CA GLU A 15 8.68 -0.61 35.59
C GLU A 15 7.76 -1.76 35.20
N LEU A 16 7.41 -1.90 33.92
CA LEU A 16 6.67 -3.05 33.39
C LEU A 16 7.48 -4.34 33.57
N ARG A 17 8.78 -4.31 33.26
CA ARG A 17 9.70 -5.43 33.49
C ARG A 17 9.70 -5.86 34.94
N GLN A 18 9.81 -4.90 35.85
CA GLN A 18 9.76 -5.15 37.28
C GLN A 18 8.39 -5.70 37.73
N ALA A 19 7.31 -5.00 37.38
CA ALA A 19 5.95 -5.35 37.78
C ALA A 19 5.59 -6.77 37.33
N PHE A 20 5.74 -7.05 36.04
CA PHE A 20 5.23 -8.28 35.44
C PHE A 20 6.08 -9.49 35.75
N PHE A 21 7.41 -9.35 35.90
CA PHE A 21 8.30 -10.50 36.04
C PHE A 21 9.03 -10.62 37.38
N GLN A 22 9.04 -9.58 38.22
CA GLN A 22 9.81 -9.57 39.48
C GLN A 22 8.93 -9.36 40.71
N ASP A 23 7.94 -8.48 40.63
CA ASP A 23 7.04 -8.14 41.75
C ASP A 23 5.83 -9.08 41.87
N GLY A 24 5.79 -10.15 41.05
CA GLY A 24 4.77 -11.20 41.16
C GLY A 24 3.39 -10.82 40.65
N TRP A 25 3.28 -9.79 39.79
CA TRP A 25 2.00 -9.49 39.13
C TRP A 25 1.60 -10.58 38.15
N THR A 26 2.57 -11.34 37.64
CA THR A 26 2.32 -12.52 36.83
C THR A 26 3.16 -13.70 37.33
N ASP A 27 2.80 -14.90 36.90
CA ASP A 27 3.60 -16.13 37.03
C ASP A 27 4.59 -16.32 35.86
N LEU A 28 4.75 -15.31 34.99
CA LEU A 28 5.63 -15.37 33.83
C LEU A 28 7.10 -15.18 34.24
N LYS A 29 7.99 -15.93 33.58
CA LYS A 29 9.44 -15.74 33.70
C LYS A 29 9.92 -14.69 32.70
N HIS A 30 10.85 -13.84 33.13
CA HIS A 30 11.56 -12.93 32.26
C HIS A 30 12.50 -13.73 31.33
N THR A 31 12.23 -13.69 30.02
CA THR A 31 13.06 -14.30 28.97
C THR A 31 13.36 -13.25 27.89
N PRO A 32 14.37 -13.45 27.03
CA PRO A 32 14.65 -12.53 25.92
C PRO A 32 13.42 -12.25 25.03
N GLU A 33 12.62 -13.28 24.72
CA GLU A 33 11.42 -13.14 23.89
C GLU A 33 10.33 -12.29 24.59
N ARG A 34 10.25 -12.35 25.93
CA ARG A 34 9.34 -11.50 26.70
C ARG A 34 9.88 -10.09 26.86
N GLU A 35 11.19 -9.92 26.93
CA GLU A 35 11.82 -8.60 26.93
C GLU A 35 11.54 -7.86 25.63
N ASP A 36 11.63 -8.53 24.48
CA ASP A 36 11.35 -7.93 23.16
C ASP A 36 9.90 -7.43 23.00
N ARG A 37 8.98 -7.98 23.82
CA ARG A 37 7.57 -7.58 23.86
C ARG A 37 7.29 -6.38 24.75
N ILE A 38 8.25 -5.96 25.58
CA ILE A 38 8.17 -4.70 26.31
C ILE A 38 8.51 -3.55 25.34
N GLN A 39 7.54 -2.67 25.14
CA GLN A 39 7.67 -1.38 24.45
C GLN A 39 7.93 -0.27 25.49
N PRO A 40 8.25 0.97 25.07
CA PRO A 40 8.53 2.07 26.00
C PRO A 40 7.49 2.26 27.12
N ALA A 41 6.19 2.09 26.82
CA ALA A 41 5.13 2.22 27.83
C ALA A 41 4.00 1.19 27.66
N ASN A 42 4.28 0.02 27.11
CA ASN A 42 3.29 -1.05 26.94
C ASN A 42 3.95 -2.43 26.75
N TYR A 43 3.14 -3.48 26.81
CA TYR A 43 3.57 -4.88 26.73
C TYR A 43 2.70 -5.67 25.76
N ASP A 44 3.30 -6.31 24.76
CA ASP A 44 2.59 -7.18 23.82
C ASP A 44 2.18 -8.51 24.50
N LEU A 45 0.87 -8.75 24.61
CA LEU A 45 0.32 -9.92 25.30
C LEU A 45 0.12 -11.08 24.32
N ALA A 46 0.81 -12.20 24.55
CA ALA A 46 0.65 -13.38 23.69
C ALA A 46 -0.57 -14.23 24.04
N ILE A 47 -1.14 -14.83 23.00
CA ILE A 47 -2.10 -15.93 23.11
C ILE A 47 -1.41 -17.28 23.34
N GLN A 48 -2.15 -18.19 23.96
CA GLN A 48 -1.77 -19.60 24.14
C GLN A 48 -2.16 -20.46 22.92
N ASP A 49 -2.08 -21.78 23.05
CA ASP A 49 -2.33 -22.76 22.00
C ASP A 49 -3.76 -23.32 21.98
N GLU A 50 -4.69 -22.69 22.68
CA GLU A 50 -6.12 -23.04 22.67
C GLU A 50 -6.96 -21.92 22.05
N CYS A 51 -8.05 -22.30 21.38
CA CYS A 51 -8.99 -21.37 20.77
C CYS A 51 -10.43 -21.90 20.86
N TRP A 52 -11.38 -20.99 21.09
CA TRP A 52 -12.81 -21.26 20.92
C TRP A 52 -13.39 -20.38 19.85
N ARG A 53 -14.11 -20.96 18.89
CA ARG A 53 -15.03 -20.19 18.05
C ARG A 53 -16.29 -19.86 18.85
N VAL A 54 -16.67 -18.59 18.88
CA VAL A 54 -17.82 -18.09 19.65
C VAL A 54 -18.80 -17.37 18.73
N PRO A 55 -20.12 -17.47 18.99
CA PRO A 55 -21.14 -16.97 18.07
C PRO A 55 -21.07 -15.45 17.94
N ASN A 56 -20.91 -14.74 19.06
CA ASN A 56 -20.89 -13.29 19.14
C ASN A 56 -19.89 -12.83 20.23
N GLY A 57 -19.67 -11.52 20.34
CA GLY A 57 -18.99 -10.95 21.50
C GLY A 57 -19.76 -11.20 22.80
N PHE A 58 -19.04 -11.56 23.86
CA PHE A 58 -19.57 -11.77 25.20
C PHE A 58 -18.60 -11.24 26.26
N ARG A 59 -19.05 -11.10 27.50
CA ARG A 59 -18.22 -10.70 28.64
C ARG A 59 -18.66 -11.46 29.90
N PRO A 60 -17.76 -11.71 30.86
CA PRO A 60 -18.16 -12.33 32.11
C PRO A 60 -19.00 -11.37 32.96
N SER A 61 -19.84 -11.96 33.82
CA SER A 61 -20.45 -11.21 34.93
C SER A 61 -19.44 -11.03 36.06
N ARG A 62 -19.69 -10.08 36.96
CA ARG A 62 -18.83 -9.85 38.13
C ARG A 62 -18.62 -11.15 38.91
N GLY A 63 -17.36 -11.52 39.14
CA GLY A 63 -16.98 -12.73 39.88
C GLY A 63 -17.12 -14.07 39.14
N VAL A 64 -17.58 -14.07 37.88
CA VAL A 64 -17.69 -15.28 37.06
C VAL A 64 -16.50 -15.36 36.10
N SER A 65 -15.87 -16.53 35.96
CA SER A 65 -14.74 -16.67 35.02
C SER A 65 -15.19 -16.53 33.55
N VAL A 66 -14.25 -16.19 32.68
CA VAL A 66 -14.51 -16.11 31.22
C VAL A 66 -14.94 -17.48 30.69
N LEU A 67 -14.24 -18.56 31.06
CA LEU A 67 -14.57 -19.91 30.61
C LEU A 67 -15.91 -20.42 31.15
N GLU A 68 -16.29 -20.07 32.38
CA GLU A 68 -17.63 -20.40 32.89
C GLU A 68 -18.71 -19.65 32.09
N SER A 69 -18.48 -18.38 31.79
CA SER A 69 -19.39 -17.59 30.95
C SER A 69 -19.52 -18.19 29.55
N LEU A 70 -18.40 -18.64 28.97
CA LEU A 70 -18.38 -19.33 27.69
C LEU A 70 -19.18 -20.64 27.72
N ARG A 71 -19.00 -21.47 28.76
CA ARG A 71 -19.75 -22.74 28.91
C ARG A 71 -21.26 -22.52 29.00
N ARG A 72 -21.70 -21.42 29.62
CA ARG A 72 -23.13 -21.05 29.68
C ARG A 72 -23.68 -20.66 28.30
N LEU A 73 -22.86 -20.05 27.45
CA LEU A 73 -23.23 -19.64 26.09
C LEU A 73 -23.15 -20.79 25.08
N LEU A 74 -22.14 -21.66 25.24
CA LEU A 74 -21.83 -22.79 24.37
C LEU A 74 -21.73 -24.08 25.21
N PRO A 75 -22.86 -24.67 25.59
CA PRO A 75 -22.87 -25.87 26.44
C PRO A 75 -22.35 -27.14 25.72
N ARG A 76 -22.03 -27.07 24.42
CA ARG A 76 -21.40 -28.15 23.66
C ARG A 76 -20.00 -27.73 23.25
N GLU A 77 -18.97 -28.44 23.71
CA GLU A 77 -17.54 -28.14 23.51
C GLU A 77 -17.03 -28.25 22.06
N ARG A 78 -17.92 -28.40 21.07
CA ARG A 78 -17.54 -28.61 19.66
C ARG A 78 -16.81 -27.44 18.99
N SER A 79 -16.72 -26.29 19.64
CA SER A 79 -16.01 -25.11 19.13
C SER A 79 -14.61 -24.91 19.71
N HIS A 80 -14.21 -25.75 20.69
CA HIS A 80 -12.86 -25.75 21.25
C HIS A 80 -11.89 -26.48 20.33
N GLN A 81 -10.72 -25.89 20.09
CA GLN A 81 -9.64 -26.54 19.36
C GLN A 81 -8.28 -26.12 19.88
N LYS A 82 -7.34 -27.08 19.83
CA LYS A 82 -5.91 -26.82 20.03
C LYS A 82 -5.30 -26.35 18.72
N ILE A 83 -4.45 -25.34 18.77
CA ILE A 83 -3.76 -24.77 17.62
C ILE A 83 -2.47 -25.55 17.41
N ASP A 84 -2.30 -26.12 16.22
CA ASP A 84 -1.02 -26.71 15.82
C ASP A 84 0.01 -25.58 15.63
N PRO A 85 1.17 -25.56 16.30
CA PRO A 85 2.17 -24.51 16.12
C PRO A 85 2.78 -24.45 14.71
N SER A 86 2.72 -25.53 13.94
CA SER A 86 3.26 -25.62 12.58
C SER A 86 2.30 -25.05 11.53
N ASP A 87 1.01 -25.37 11.65
CA ASP A 87 -0.05 -24.98 10.70
C ASP A 87 -0.84 -23.74 11.15
N GLY A 88 -0.93 -23.49 12.45
CA GLY A 88 -1.68 -22.38 13.03
C GLY A 88 -3.19 -22.61 12.97
N ILE A 89 -3.94 -21.51 13.07
CA ILE A 89 -5.40 -21.49 12.98
C ILE A 89 -5.82 -20.37 12.02
N VAL A 90 -6.77 -20.66 11.13
CA VAL A 90 -7.39 -19.68 10.25
C VAL A 90 -8.62 -19.06 10.92
N LEU A 91 -8.58 -17.73 11.10
CA LEU A 91 -9.69 -16.91 11.56
C LEU A 91 -10.39 -16.34 10.34
N ALA A 92 -11.66 -16.71 10.18
CA ALA A 92 -12.49 -16.24 9.09
C ALA A 92 -13.28 -14.99 9.52
N PRO A 93 -13.53 -14.05 8.60
CA PRO A 93 -14.50 -12.98 8.84
C PRO A 93 -15.86 -13.50 9.31
N GLU A 94 -16.64 -12.63 9.95
CA GLU A 94 -17.95 -12.92 10.58
C GLU A 94 -17.92 -13.77 11.85
N PHE A 95 -16.84 -14.51 12.13
CA PHE A 95 -16.72 -15.30 13.35
C PHE A 95 -15.87 -14.61 14.41
N SER A 96 -16.20 -14.90 15.66
CA SER A 96 -15.42 -14.47 16.81
C SER A 96 -14.64 -15.64 17.39
N TYR A 97 -13.44 -15.36 17.89
CA TYR A 97 -12.49 -16.34 18.39
C TYR A 97 -11.97 -15.88 19.74
N LEU A 98 -12.02 -16.77 20.73
CA LEU A 98 -11.50 -16.52 22.06
C LEU A 98 -10.20 -17.29 22.24
N PHE A 99 -9.16 -16.62 22.71
CA PHE A 99 -7.87 -17.20 23.03
C PHE A 99 -7.51 -16.94 24.49
N PRO A 100 -7.04 -17.92 25.26
CA PRO A 100 -6.39 -17.64 26.53
C PRO A 100 -5.13 -16.82 26.26
N ALA A 101 -4.90 -15.79 27.06
CA ALA A 101 -3.63 -15.09 27.08
C ALA A 101 -2.65 -15.79 28.03
N GLU A 102 -1.36 -15.53 27.85
CA GLU A 102 -0.35 -16.08 28.73
C GLU A 102 -0.47 -15.58 30.18
N GLY A 103 -0.02 -16.44 31.10
CA GLY A 103 0.16 -16.10 32.50
C GLY A 103 -1.11 -16.15 33.35
N SER A 104 -0.92 -15.96 34.64
CA SER A 104 -1.95 -15.73 35.65
C SER A 104 -1.65 -14.38 36.30
N TRP A 105 -2.62 -13.48 36.33
CA TRP A 105 -2.39 -12.08 36.69
C TRP A 105 -2.89 -11.77 38.11
N LYS A 106 -2.13 -10.95 38.83
CA LYS A 106 -2.38 -10.45 40.19
C LYS A 106 -2.02 -8.96 40.24
N VAL A 107 -2.97 -8.10 39.93
CA VAL A 107 -2.75 -6.66 39.91
C VAL A 107 -2.93 -6.09 41.33
N PRO A 108 -1.92 -5.44 41.94
CA PRO A 108 -2.06 -4.87 43.29
C PRO A 108 -3.11 -3.75 43.37
N ARG A 109 -3.46 -3.37 44.60
CA ARG A 109 -4.24 -2.13 44.83
C ARG A 109 -3.47 -0.91 44.33
N ASN A 110 -4.17 0.15 43.95
CA ASN A 110 -3.61 1.37 43.35
C ASN A 110 -3.03 1.23 41.94
N PHE A 111 -3.07 0.04 41.33
CA PHE A 111 -2.62 -0.18 39.95
C PHE A 111 -3.72 -0.80 39.12
N PHE A 112 -3.79 -0.48 37.84
CA PHE A 112 -4.71 -1.12 36.90
C PHE A 112 -4.06 -1.22 35.53
N ILE A 113 -4.63 -2.03 34.65
CA ILE A 113 -4.12 -2.22 33.29
C ILE A 113 -5.26 -1.92 32.30
N ARG A 114 -4.92 -1.28 31.18
CA ARG A 114 -5.78 -1.23 30.01
C ARG A 114 -5.13 -1.89 28.82
N ALA A 115 -5.96 -2.34 27.89
CA ALA A 115 -5.52 -2.96 26.66
C ALA A 115 -5.94 -2.14 25.45
N SER A 116 -5.15 -2.27 24.40
CA SER A 116 -5.49 -1.80 23.06
C SER A 116 -5.05 -2.86 22.05
N PRO A 117 -5.74 -3.02 20.92
CA PRO A 117 -5.19 -3.73 19.78
C PRO A 117 -3.87 -3.09 19.33
N LYS A 118 -2.98 -3.90 18.75
CA LYS A 118 -1.77 -3.41 18.09
C LYS A 118 -2.13 -2.72 16.78
N SER A 119 -1.34 -1.74 16.35
CA SER A 119 -1.57 -1.03 15.07
C SER A 119 -1.63 -1.93 13.83
N THR A 120 -1.02 -3.11 13.88
CA THR A 120 -1.15 -4.08 12.79
C THR A 120 -2.54 -4.72 12.76
N GLU A 121 -3.17 -4.94 13.91
CA GLU A 121 -4.52 -5.52 13.97
C GLU A 121 -5.57 -4.56 13.42
N GLY A 122 -5.44 -3.26 13.73
CA GLY A 122 -6.29 -2.24 13.13
C GLY A 122 -6.20 -2.22 11.61
N ARG A 123 -4.98 -2.25 11.07
CA ARG A 123 -4.76 -2.28 9.61
C ARG A 123 -5.23 -3.58 8.95
N MET A 124 -5.32 -4.67 9.70
CA MET A 124 -5.87 -5.95 9.27
C MET A 124 -7.40 -5.99 9.40
N GLY A 125 -8.03 -4.95 9.95
CA GLY A 125 -9.46 -4.93 10.22
C GLY A 125 -9.87 -5.97 11.25
N ASN A 126 -9.04 -6.26 12.24
CA ASN A 126 -9.38 -7.18 13.33
C ASN A 126 -9.95 -6.40 14.51
N PHE A 127 -11.15 -6.76 14.94
CA PHE A 127 -11.75 -6.20 16.14
C PHE A 127 -11.40 -7.05 17.36
N ASP A 128 -10.49 -6.54 18.18
CA ASP A 128 -9.96 -7.26 19.33
C ASP A 128 -10.39 -6.63 20.65
N ARG A 129 -10.66 -7.47 21.64
CA ARG A 129 -11.04 -7.09 23.00
C ARG A 129 -10.34 -7.97 24.02
N LEU A 130 -9.78 -7.38 25.07
CA LEU A 130 -9.29 -8.11 26.24
C LEU A 130 -10.45 -8.40 27.19
N LEU A 131 -10.50 -9.62 27.72
CA LEU A 131 -11.40 -10.04 28.78
C LEU A 131 -10.57 -10.50 29.98
N GLY A 132 -11.04 -10.20 31.18
CA GLY A 132 -10.48 -10.72 32.43
C GLY A 132 -11.53 -11.48 33.24
N ASP A 133 -11.11 -12.52 33.96
CA ASP A 133 -12.00 -13.26 34.86
C ASP A 133 -12.73 -12.34 35.84
N GLY A 134 -14.05 -12.47 35.92
CA GLY A 134 -14.88 -11.69 36.84
C GLY A 134 -14.98 -10.20 36.52
N VAL A 135 -14.48 -9.74 35.36
CA VAL A 135 -14.48 -8.32 34.96
C VAL A 135 -15.58 -8.06 33.92
N PRO A 136 -16.65 -7.31 34.28
CA PRO A 136 -17.77 -7.05 33.37
C PRO A 136 -17.50 -5.91 32.38
N ARG A 137 -16.25 -5.75 31.93
CA ARG A 137 -15.78 -4.74 30.99
C ARG A 137 -14.73 -5.34 30.06
N TYR A 138 -14.64 -4.80 28.85
CA TYR A 138 -13.53 -5.11 27.95
C TYR A 138 -12.36 -4.18 28.24
N ASP A 139 -11.16 -4.62 27.83
CA ASP A 139 -9.95 -3.79 27.75
C ASP A 139 -9.50 -3.15 29.07
N GLU A 140 -10.04 -3.63 30.19
CA GLU A 140 -9.70 -3.19 31.55
C GLU A 140 -9.35 -4.39 32.42
N VAL A 141 -8.26 -4.28 33.18
CA VAL A 141 -7.91 -5.15 34.29
C VAL A 141 -7.86 -4.27 35.54
N PRO A 142 -8.87 -4.34 36.42
CA PRO A 142 -9.00 -3.40 37.53
C PRO A 142 -7.94 -3.65 38.62
N GLU A 143 -7.80 -2.69 39.53
CA GLU A 143 -7.01 -2.88 40.72
C GLU A 143 -7.50 -4.06 41.57
N GLY A 144 -6.57 -4.75 42.22
CA GLY A 144 -6.87 -5.96 42.99
C GLY A 144 -7.31 -7.16 42.15
N PHE A 145 -7.23 -7.10 40.82
CA PHE A 145 -7.58 -8.21 39.94
C PHE A 145 -6.72 -9.44 40.22
N GLN A 146 -7.35 -10.62 40.27
CA GLN A 146 -6.67 -11.91 40.31
C GLN A 146 -7.40 -12.88 39.38
N GLY A 147 -6.72 -13.37 38.34
CA GLY A 147 -7.33 -14.30 37.40
C GLY A 147 -6.59 -14.46 36.08
N LYS A 148 -7.26 -15.07 35.11
CA LYS A 148 -6.76 -15.23 33.74
C LYS A 148 -7.29 -14.12 32.83
N LEU A 149 -6.50 -13.85 31.80
CA LEU A 149 -6.86 -12.93 30.72
C LEU A 149 -7.10 -13.72 29.44
N TYR A 150 -7.96 -13.18 28.58
CA TYR A 150 -8.33 -13.76 27.30
C TYR A 150 -8.42 -12.66 26.24
N VAL A 151 -8.12 -13.01 24.99
CA VAL A 151 -8.29 -12.11 23.84
C VAL A 151 -9.44 -12.64 23.00
N LEU A 152 -10.45 -11.79 22.80
CA LEU A 152 -11.54 -12.03 21.87
C LEU A 152 -11.25 -11.27 20.56
N VAL A 153 -11.12 -12.00 19.46
CA VAL A 153 -10.76 -11.49 18.14
C VAL A 153 -11.92 -11.72 17.17
N LYS A 154 -12.29 -10.69 16.42
CA LYS A 154 -13.24 -10.79 15.30
C LYS A 154 -12.63 -10.16 14.05
N PRO A 155 -12.16 -10.94 13.07
CA PRO A 155 -11.79 -10.40 11.76
C PRO A 155 -13.01 -9.78 11.08
N LEU A 156 -12.86 -8.57 10.54
CA LEU A 156 -13.93 -7.90 9.79
C LEU A 156 -13.80 -8.13 8.28
N VAL A 157 -12.56 -8.19 7.78
CA VAL A 157 -12.31 -8.16 6.32
C VAL A 157 -11.52 -9.37 5.84
N PHE A 158 -10.38 -9.67 6.47
CA PHE A 158 -9.45 -10.67 5.97
C PHE A 158 -9.49 -11.99 6.73
N PHE A 159 -9.19 -13.08 6.03
CA PHE A 159 -8.84 -14.34 6.67
C PHE A 159 -7.42 -14.19 7.26
N ASN A 160 -7.24 -14.58 8.52
CA ASN A 160 -5.98 -14.45 9.24
C ASN A 160 -5.48 -15.83 9.65
N ARG A 161 -4.22 -16.19 9.39
CA ARG A 161 -3.60 -17.41 9.94
C ARG A 161 -2.65 -17.05 11.09
N VAL A 162 -3.03 -17.41 12.31
CA VAL A 162 -2.32 -17.05 13.56
C VAL A 162 -1.79 -18.27 14.29
N PHE A 163 -0.85 -18.05 15.21
CA PHE A 163 -0.07 -19.09 15.88
C PHE A 163 0.03 -18.83 17.38
N PRO A 164 0.27 -19.86 18.21
CA PRO A 164 0.58 -19.66 19.62
C PRO A 164 1.75 -18.69 19.80
N GLY A 165 1.70 -17.85 20.82
CA GLY A 165 2.70 -16.78 21.02
C GLY A 165 2.41 -15.49 20.26
N PHE A 166 1.45 -15.48 19.32
CA PHE A 166 1.04 -14.25 18.62
C PHE A 166 0.41 -13.25 19.58
N SER A 167 0.60 -11.95 19.34
CA SER A 167 0.02 -10.88 20.17
C SER A 167 -0.92 -10.03 19.33
N PHE A 168 -2.21 -10.01 19.68
CA PHE A 168 -3.20 -9.12 19.10
C PHE A 168 -3.26 -7.79 19.85
N ASN A 169 -3.25 -7.88 21.19
CA ASN A 169 -3.37 -6.74 22.08
C ASN A 169 -2.03 -6.44 22.76
N GLN A 170 -1.96 -5.21 23.25
CA GLN A 170 -0.88 -4.67 24.04
C GLN A 170 -1.47 -4.04 25.31
N LEU A 171 -0.75 -4.18 26.42
CA LEU A 171 -1.17 -3.77 27.75
C LEU A 171 -0.41 -2.52 28.19
N ARG A 172 -1.10 -1.52 28.72
CA ARG A 172 -0.51 -0.39 29.44
C ARG A 172 -0.96 -0.45 30.90
N ALA A 173 0.01 -0.52 31.82
CA ALA A 173 -0.25 -0.50 33.25
C ALA A 173 -0.14 0.92 33.79
N TYR A 174 -0.95 1.24 34.80
CA TYR A 174 -1.05 2.57 35.39
C TYR A 174 -1.00 2.48 36.92
N CYS A 175 -0.50 3.55 37.54
CA CYS A 175 -0.58 3.79 38.98
C CYS A 175 -1.56 4.94 39.27
N GLY A 176 -2.52 4.71 40.17
CA GLY A 176 -3.57 5.64 40.58
C GLY A 176 -4.58 5.92 39.48
N SER A 177 -4.32 6.92 38.65
CA SER A 177 -5.19 7.30 37.53
C SER A 177 -4.43 7.25 36.21
N GLN A 178 -5.18 7.26 35.11
CA GLN A 178 -4.64 7.26 33.75
C GLN A 178 -3.78 8.50 33.45
N CYS A 179 -3.88 9.55 34.28
CA CYS A 179 -3.14 10.82 34.16
C CYS A 179 -3.21 11.40 32.73
N VAL A 180 -4.42 11.41 32.17
CA VAL A 180 -4.71 12.06 30.89
C VAL A 180 -4.47 13.56 31.03
N VAL A 181 -3.74 14.14 30.08
CA VAL A 181 -3.50 15.58 30.00
C VAL A 181 -4.79 16.26 29.56
N SER A 182 -5.20 17.31 30.28
CA SER A 182 -6.38 18.10 29.93
C SER A 182 -6.18 18.81 28.58
N ASP A 183 -7.25 19.13 27.87
CA ASP A 183 -7.14 19.84 26.58
C ASP A 183 -6.40 21.19 26.74
N ASP A 184 -6.64 21.92 27.83
CA ASP A 184 -5.96 23.18 28.12
C ASP A 184 -4.45 23.01 28.33
N ASP A 185 -4.04 21.95 29.03
CA ASP A 185 -2.62 21.67 29.25
C ASP A 185 -1.97 21.08 28.00
N LEU A 186 -2.69 20.30 27.21
CA LEU A 186 -2.22 19.78 25.94
C LEU A 186 -1.99 20.91 24.94
N ARG A 187 -2.87 21.92 24.89
CA ARG A 187 -2.65 23.15 24.08
C ARG A 187 -1.35 23.86 24.47
N LYS A 188 -1.08 24.01 25.77
CA LYS A 188 0.19 24.59 26.25
C LYS A 188 1.38 23.73 25.83
N LEU A 189 1.29 22.42 26.00
CA LEU A 189 2.35 21.48 25.67
C LEU A 189 2.68 21.48 24.17
N ILE A 190 1.66 21.47 23.31
CA ILE A 190 1.80 21.55 21.85
C ILE A 190 2.56 22.82 21.46
N ASN A 191 2.20 23.98 22.02
CA ASN A 191 2.87 25.23 21.71
C ASN A 191 4.32 25.28 22.23
N GLN A 192 4.56 24.76 23.44
CA GLN A 192 5.88 24.78 24.08
C GLN A 192 6.87 23.83 23.41
N LEU A 193 6.41 22.64 23.03
CA LEU A 193 7.27 21.56 22.52
C LEU A 193 7.10 21.29 21.02
N GLN A 194 6.23 22.03 20.33
CA GLN A 194 5.93 21.87 18.90
C GLN A 194 5.52 20.43 18.55
N LEU A 195 4.62 19.85 19.36
CA LEU A 195 4.26 18.43 19.26
C LEU A 195 3.45 18.06 18.00
N VAL A 196 2.90 19.04 17.31
CA VAL A 196 2.07 18.82 16.12
C VAL A 196 2.63 19.63 14.96
N LYS A 197 2.81 18.97 13.82
CA LYS A 197 3.25 19.59 12.56
C LYS A 197 2.25 19.29 11.44
N ARG A 198 2.26 20.12 10.39
CA ARG A 198 1.60 19.87 9.10
C ARG A 198 2.49 20.45 8.02
N ASN A 199 2.73 19.68 6.96
CA ASN A 199 3.64 20.06 5.85
C ASN A 199 5.01 20.55 6.35
N GLY A 200 5.60 19.85 7.33
CA GLY A 200 6.91 20.17 7.92
C GLY A 200 6.95 21.35 8.89
N HIS A 201 5.84 22.06 9.11
CA HIS A 201 5.78 23.25 9.98
C HIS A 201 4.99 22.96 11.25
N ALA A 202 5.46 23.47 12.39
CA ALA A 202 4.74 23.37 13.67
C ALA A 202 3.40 24.13 13.59
N ILE A 203 2.32 23.52 14.10
CA ILE A 203 0.99 24.13 14.15
C ILE A 203 0.73 24.64 15.57
N PRO A 204 0.35 25.91 15.74
CA PRO A 204 -0.05 26.41 17.05
C PRO A 204 -1.41 25.83 17.47
N ALA A 205 -1.59 25.62 18.77
CA ALA A 205 -2.75 24.91 19.30
C ALA A 205 -4.10 25.63 19.11
N ASN A 206 -4.12 26.91 18.71
CA ASN A 206 -5.35 27.64 18.37
C ASN A 206 -5.87 27.32 16.96
N GLU A 207 -5.06 26.68 16.11
CA GLU A 207 -5.44 26.17 14.78
C GLU A 207 -5.81 24.68 14.81
N LEU A 208 -5.83 24.08 16.01
CA LEU A 208 -6.14 22.67 16.25
C LEU A 208 -7.45 22.55 17.02
N GLU A 209 -8.18 21.47 16.71
CA GLU A 209 -9.42 21.11 17.38
C GLU A 209 -9.19 20.06 18.45
N PHE A 210 -9.96 20.16 19.54
CA PHE A 210 -9.84 19.28 20.70
C PHE A 210 -11.24 18.92 21.18
N ASP A 211 -11.42 17.64 21.49
CA ASP A 211 -12.57 17.11 22.21
C ASP A 211 -12.05 15.99 23.11
N ASN A 212 -11.61 16.32 24.32
CA ASN A 212 -11.02 15.37 25.27
C ASN A 212 -9.90 14.56 24.58
N GLY A 213 -8.90 15.28 24.07
CA GLY A 213 -7.86 14.84 23.14
C GLY A 213 -7.78 15.69 21.88
N LEU A 214 -6.60 15.71 21.24
CA LEU A 214 -6.37 16.37 19.94
C LEU A 214 -7.12 15.62 18.84
N LEU A 215 -7.96 16.30 18.06
CA LEU A 215 -8.61 15.70 16.91
C LEU A 215 -7.61 15.52 15.76
N LEU A 216 -7.60 14.31 15.19
CA LEU A 216 -6.90 14.00 13.94
C LEU A 216 -7.90 14.02 12.79
N THR A 217 -7.47 14.61 11.69
CA THR A 217 -8.29 14.83 10.50
C THR A 217 -7.73 14.12 9.28
N ALA A 218 -8.59 13.66 8.37
CA ALA A 218 -8.18 12.88 7.20
C ALA A 218 -7.40 13.72 6.16
N ASP A 219 -6.25 13.23 5.73
CA ASP A 219 -5.54 13.74 4.56
C ASP A 219 -5.94 12.95 3.30
N LEU A 220 -6.68 13.61 2.41
CA LEU A 220 -7.14 13.07 1.13
C LEU A 220 -6.54 13.85 -0.06
N GLU A 221 -5.44 14.56 0.18
CA GLU A 221 -4.69 15.25 -0.88
C GLU A 221 -3.40 14.51 -1.24
N GLY A 222 -2.79 13.78 -0.29
CA GLY A 222 -1.65 12.91 -0.56
C GLY A 222 -0.39 13.65 -1.03
N ARG A 223 -0.18 14.88 -0.54
CA ARG A 223 0.90 15.77 -1.00
C ARG A 223 2.30 15.23 -0.75
N GLU A 224 2.47 14.47 0.34
CA GLU A 224 3.74 13.85 0.74
C GLU A 224 3.93 12.44 0.16
N SER A 225 3.02 12.01 -0.74
CA SER A 225 2.91 10.62 -1.19
C SER A 225 2.44 10.48 -2.64
N ASP A 226 2.85 11.41 -3.52
CA ASP A 226 2.53 11.38 -4.96
C ASP A 226 1.03 11.21 -5.26
N GLY A 227 0.19 11.82 -4.42
CA GLY A 227 -1.25 11.73 -4.51
C GLY A 227 -1.85 10.43 -3.96
N LEU A 228 -1.08 9.49 -3.41
CA LEU A 228 -1.64 8.35 -2.67
C LEU A 228 -2.28 8.83 -1.36
N VAL A 229 -3.56 8.54 -1.14
CA VAL A 229 -4.31 8.96 0.06
C VAL A 229 -4.70 7.82 0.97
N GLY A 230 -4.43 6.58 0.55
CA GLY A 230 -4.70 5.41 1.36
C GLY A 230 -4.89 4.12 0.57
N PHE A 231 -5.44 3.13 1.25
CA PHE A 231 -5.74 1.81 0.72
C PHE A 231 -7.13 1.38 1.12
N ARG A 232 -7.89 0.85 0.16
CA ARG A 232 -9.18 0.22 0.39
C ARG A 232 -9.02 -1.29 0.36
N SER A 233 -9.60 -1.99 1.33
CA SER A 233 -9.56 -3.44 1.34
C SER A 233 -10.26 -4.07 0.14
N ARG A 234 -9.68 -5.16 -0.37
CA ARG A 234 -10.31 -6.11 -1.29
C ARG A 234 -10.81 -7.33 -0.52
N ARG A 235 -11.81 -8.01 -1.05
CA ARG A 235 -12.19 -9.34 -0.56
C ARG A 235 -11.24 -10.38 -1.14
N ASN A 236 -10.60 -11.16 -0.29
CA ASN A 236 -9.75 -12.27 -0.68
C ASN A 236 -9.92 -13.42 0.34
N PRO A 237 -10.28 -14.64 -0.10
CA PRO A 237 -10.42 -15.79 0.79
C PRO A 237 -9.07 -16.38 1.24
N GLU A 238 -7.95 -16.04 0.59
CA GLU A 238 -6.63 -16.54 0.98
C GLU A 238 -6.22 -15.99 2.36
N PRO A 239 -5.89 -16.86 3.34
CA PRO A 239 -5.48 -16.40 4.66
C PRO A 239 -4.11 -15.73 4.67
N ILE A 240 -4.03 -14.56 5.29
CA ILE A 240 -2.75 -13.86 5.52
C ILE A 240 -2.00 -14.57 6.67
N ASP A 241 -0.86 -15.21 6.37
CA ASP A 241 0.03 -15.80 7.38
C ASP A 241 0.70 -14.71 8.23
N ARG A 242 0.41 -14.72 9.54
CA ARG A 242 0.84 -13.68 10.48
C ARG A 242 2.27 -13.88 11.02
N ARG A 243 3.00 -14.93 10.63
CA ARG A 243 4.45 -15.08 10.86
C ARG A 243 5.27 -14.29 9.84
N VAL A 244 4.72 -14.10 8.64
CA VAL A 244 5.40 -13.42 7.55
C VAL A 244 5.54 -11.92 7.88
N LYS A 245 6.69 -11.36 7.53
CA LYS A 245 7.00 -9.93 7.70
C LYS A 245 7.39 -9.36 6.35
N ARG A 246 6.61 -8.40 5.84
CA ARG A 246 6.91 -7.59 4.65
C ARG A 246 7.22 -8.40 3.38
N ALA A 247 6.52 -9.51 3.14
CA ALA A 247 6.78 -10.37 1.99
C ALA A 247 5.53 -10.77 1.17
N ILE A 248 4.33 -10.54 1.69
CA ILE A 248 3.09 -10.83 0.96
C ILE A 248 2.76 -9.66 0.03
N ASP A 249 2.41 -9.97 -1.22
CA ASP A 249 1.96 -8.97 -2.18
C ASP A 249 0.62 -8.36 -1.76
N TRP A 250 0.60 -7.04 -1.64
CA TRP A 250 -0.53 -6.34 -1.04
C TRP A 250 -1.69 -6.16 -2.02
N GLU A 251 -1.46 -6.17 -3.34
CA GLU A 251 -2.52 -5.95 -4.34
C GLU A 251 -3.64 -6.98 -4.28
N GLN A 252 -3.35 -8.17 -3.74
CA GLN A 252 -4.33 -9.22 -3.54
C GLN A 252 -5.34 -8.89 -2.43
N TYR A 253 -5.00 -7.96 -1.53
CA TYR A 253 -5.76 -7.64 -0.32
C TYR A 253 -6.19 -6.18 -0.25
N PHE A 254 -5.53 -5.29 -1.00
CA PHE A 254 -5.82 -3.87 -0.99
C PHE A 254 -5.80 -3.28 -2.41
N GLU A 255 -6.60 -2.25 -2.60
CA GLU A 255 -6.61 -1.35 -3.75
C GLU A 255 -6.04 -0.01 -3.29
N PRO A 256 -5.08 0.59 -4.03
CA PRO A 256 -4.58 1.91 -3.67
C PRO A 256 -5.63 2.99 -4.01
N LEU A 257 -5.73 4.01 -3.18
CA LEU A 257 -6.56 5.18 -3.43
C LEU A 257 -5.66 6.38 -3.72
N LEU A 258 -5.82 6.97 -4.90
CA LEU A 258 -5.23 8.27 -5.21
C LEU A 258 -6.21 9.40 -4.90
N ALA A 259 -5.66 10.59 -4.66
CA ALA A 259 -6.37 11.82 -4.40
C ALA A 259 -7.47 12.02 -5.45
N PRO A 260 -8.75 11.99 -5.04
CA PRO A 260 -9.85 12.16 -5.95
C PRO A 260 -9.89 13.60 -6.45
N LYS A 261 -10.24 13.82 -7.73
CA LYS A 261 -10.40 15.18 -8.28
C LYS A 261 -11.48 15.99 -7.54
N THR A 262 -12.45 15.31 -6.93
CA THR A 262 -13.52 15.92 -6.14
C THR A 262 -13.10 16.29 -4.72
N GLY A 263 -12.02 15.70 -4.19
CA GLY A 263 -11.64 15.79 -2.77
C GLY A 263 -12.31 14.75 -1.86
N ASP A 264 -13.22 13.94 -2.40
CA ASP A 264 -14.08 13.04 -1.62
C ASP A 264 -13.78 11.56 -1.89
N VAL A 265 -13.68 10.76 -0.83
CA VAL A 265 -13.57 9.30 -0.92
C VAL A 265 -14.90 8.67 -0.53
N GLN A 266 -15.54 8.01 -1.50
CA GLN A 266 -16.75 7.21 -1.26
C GLN A 266 -16.39 5.83 -0.74
N LEU A 267 -17.06 5.43 0.33
CA LEU A 267 -16.82 4.17 1.04
C LEU A 267 -18.10 3.35 1.14
N LYS A 268 -18.00 2.05 0.88
CA LYS A 268 -19.12 1.12 0.92
C LYS A 268 -19.09 0.27 2.18
N ARG A 269 -20.27 -0.16 2.60
CA ARG A 269 -20.44 -1.08 3.72
C ARG A 269 -19.56 -2.33 3.58
N GLY A 270 -18.85 -2.66 4.65
CA GLY A 270 -17.96 -3.82 4.76
C GLY A 270 -16.56 -3.59 4.20
N GLU A 271 -16.24 -2.39 3.74
CA GLU A 271 -14.87 -2.00 3.38
C GLU A 271 -14.08 -1.59 4.65
N LEU A 272 -12.76 -1.76 4.57
CA LEU A 272 -11.80 -1.14 5.48
C LEU A 272 -10.98 -0.13 4.67
N LEU A 273 -11.02 1.13 5.09
CA LEU A 273 -10.14 2.18 4.59
C LEU A 273 -8.95 2.34 5.53
N LEU A 274 -7.74 2.30 4.98
CA LEU A 274 -6.52 2.76 5.63
C LEU A 274 -6.14 4.10 5.02
N THR A 275 -6.30 5.19 5.75
CA THR A 275 -5.89 6.54 5.32
C THR A 275 -4.93 7.15 6.33
N GLN A 276 -4.67 8.45 6.27
CA GLN A 276 -3.66 9.13 7.07
C GLN A 276 -4.17 10.41 7.72
N SER A 277 -3.60 10.76 8.87
CA SER A 277 -3.83 12.07 9.49
C SER A 277 -3.11 13.18 8.74
N ARG A 278 -3.70 14.37 8.76
CA ARG A 278 -3.03 15.63 8.39
C ARG A 278 -2.04 16.08 9.45
N GLU A 279 -2.32 15.73 10.70
CA GLU A 279 -1.50 16.05 11.85
C GLU A 279 -0.35 15.04 11.96
N TRP A 280 0.87 15.55 11.87
CA TRP A 280 2.08 14.84 12.25
C TRP A 280 2.31 15.01 13.75
N LEU A 281 2.39 13.90 14.48
CA LEU A 281 2.42 13.88 15.95
C LEU A 281 3.82 13.56 16.46
N SER A 282 4.15 14.10 17.63
CA SER A 282 5.34 13.74 18.40
C SER A 282 4.98 13.37 19.84
N MET A 283 5.55 12.27 20.33
CA MET A 283 5.45 11.83 21.73
C MET A 283 6.78 12.07 22.45
N THR A 284 6.70 12.59 23.67
CA THR A 284 7.89 12.96 24.45
C THR A 284 8.32 11.81 25.37
N PRO A 285 9.51 11.88 25.98
CA PRO A 285 9.90 10.89 27.00
C PRO A 285 9.00 10.86 28.24
N THR A 286 8.14 11.87 28.43
CA THR A 286 7.24 11.99 29.59
C THR A 286 5.76 11.76 29.22
N HIS A 287 5.44 11.62 27.94
CA HIS A 287 4.06 11.47 27.48
C HIS A 287 3.93 10.38 26.43
N ALA A 288 2.95 9.50 26.63
CA ALA A 288 2.48 8.54 25.64
C ALA A 288 1.15 9.02 25.05
N GLY A 289 0.74 8.45 23.91
CA GLY A 289 -0.56 8.72 23.32
C GLY A 289 -1.52 7.54 23.44
N VAL A 290 -2.82 7.83 23.44
CA VAL A 290 -3.89 6.84 23.27
C VAL A 290 -5.01 7.42 22.40
N MET A 291 -5.48 6.65 21.43
CA MET A 291 -6.75 6.88 20.73
C MET A 291 -7.83 6.11 21.48
N PRO A 292 -8.67 6.79 22.29
CA PRO A 292 -9.76 6.12 22.99
C PRO A 292 -10.76 5.52 21.99
N ASP A 293 -11.48 4.50 22.45
CA ASP A 293 -12.53 3.83 21.67
C ASP A 293 -13.58 4.81 21.13
N TYR A 294 -14.13 4.44 19.97
CA TYR A 294 -15.20 5.09 19.18
C TYR A 294 -16.07 6.12 19.90
N ARG A 295 -16.13 7.33 19.32
CA ARG A 295 -17.09 8.36 19.68
C ARG A 295 -18.00 8.67 18.50
N THR A 296 -19.29 8.39 18.67
CA THR A 296 -20.34 8.57 17.65
C THR A 296 -20.53 10.02 17.20
N ASN A 297 -20.08 10.99 18.00
CA ASN A 297 -20.17 12.43 17.67
C ASN A 297 -19.05 12.92 16.75
N ILE A 298 -17.96 12.15 16.58
CA ILE A 298 -16.83 12.52 15.71
C ILE A 298 -17.06 11.95 14.31
N MET A 299 -17.49 10.70 14.21
CA MET A 299 -17.78 10.06 12.92
C MET A 299 -18.86 8.99 13.08
N GLU A 300 -19.75 8.85 12.08
CA GLU A 300 -20.83 7.84 12.09
C GLU A 300 -20.26 6.41 12.12
N ASN A 301 -19.08 6.20 11.53
CA ASN A 301 -18.35 4.93 11.54
C ASN A 301 -17.24 4.91 12.61
N ARG A 302 -16.83 3.72 13.07
CA ARG A 302 -15.65 3.61 13.95
C ARG A 302 -14.44 4.02 13.13
N ALA A 303 -13.80 5.13 13.46
CA ALA A 303 -12.69 5.62 12.66
C ALA A 303 -11.36 4.88 12.92
N HIS A 304 -11.24 4.18 14.05
CA HIS A 304 -9.99 3.55 14.48
C HIS A 304 -10.21 2.30 15.32
N ILE A 305 -9.28 1.36 15.18
CA ILE A 305 -9.29 0.06 15.87
C ILE A 305 -8.10 -0.05 16.84
N ALA A 306 -6.93 0.53 16.52
CA ALA A 306 -5.76 0.54 17.38
C ALA A 306 -5.60 1.86 18.14
N GLY A 307 -5.00 1.79 19.33
CA GLY A 307 -5.05 2.89 20.31
C GLY A 307 -3.71 3.52 20.69
N TYR A 308 -2.64 2.76 20.93
CA TYR A 308 -1.46 3.33 21.60
C TYR A 308 -0.42 3.95 20.67
N PHE A 309 0.05 5.13 21.08
CA PHE A 309 1.33 5.72 20.67
C PHE A 309 2.30 5.59 21.84
N ASP A 310 3.51 5.11 21.56
CA ASP A 310 4.54 4.96 22.59
C ASP A 310 5.18 6.30 22.97
N ALA A 311 5.52 6.41 24.24
CA ALA A 311 6.39 7.48 24.71
C ALA A 311 7.82 7.30 24.17
N ASN A 312 8.61 8.37 24.27
CA ASN A 312 10.05 8.36 23.99
C ASN A 312 10.37 8.07 22.50
N LYS A 313 10.30 9.15 21.70
CA LYS A 313 10.71 9.27 20.28
C LYS A 313 9.67 8.96 19.20
N PHE A 314 8.42 8.59 19.51
CA PHE A 314 7.43 8.48 18.42
C PHE A 314 7.29 9.82 17.70
N GLU A 315 7.47 9.83 16.37
CA GLU A 315 7.30 10.97 15.49
C GLU A 315 6.77 10.51 14.13
N GLY A 316 5.64 11.06 13.67
CA GLY A 316 4.99 10.64 12.41
C GLY A 316 3.50 10.96 12.33
N ILE A 317 2.91 10.75 11.15
CA ILE A 317 1.45 10.71 11.00
C ILE A 317 0.85 9.44 11.61
N ALA A 318 -0.46 9.48 11.90
CA ALA A 318 -1.23 8.31 12.25
C ALA A 318 -1.82 7.66 10.98
N THR A 319 -1.74 6.33 10.89
CA THR A 319 -2.64 5.59 9.98
C THR A 319 -4.03 5.58 10.60
N LEU A 320 -5.04 5.95 9.82
CA LEU A 320 -6.44 5.92 10.23
C LEU A 320 -7.11 4.69 9.65
N GLU A 321 -7.68 3.85 10.52
CA GLU A 321 -8.28 2.56 10.14
C GLU A 321 -9.78 2.61 10.29
N ILE A 322 -10.47 2.91 9.19
CA ILE A 322 -11.90 3.19 9.15
C ILE A 322 -12.65 1.95 8.60
N PRO A 323 -13.13 1.03 9.45
CA PRO A 323 -14.11 0.04 9.08
C PRO A 323 -15.46 0.70 8.78
N VAL A 324 -16.01 0.42 7.61
CA VAL A 324 -17.21 1.06 7.09
C VAL A 324 -18.42 0.19 7.42
N LEU A 325 -19.23 0.61 8.41
CA LEU A 325 -20.42 -0.13 8.83
C LEU A 325 -21.62 0.13 7.92
N ASP A 326 -21.76 1.38 7.48
CA ASP A 326 -22.72 1.84 6.47
C ASP A 326 -22.03 2.77 5.47
N GLU A 327 -22.61 2.90 4.28
CA GLU A 327 -22.03 3.71 3.19
C GLU A 327 -21.83 5.15 3.65
N MET A 328 -20.65 5.72 3.34
CA MET A 328 -20.32 7.09 3.73
C MET A 328 -19.42 7.77 2.70
N VAL A 329 -19.31 9.09 2.84
CA VAL A 329 -18.33 9.90 2.13
C VAL A 329 -17.40 10.51 3.15
N LEU A 330 -16.09 10.39 2.92
CA LEU A 330 -15.05 11.04 3.72
C LEU A 330 -14.48 12.20 2.90
N HIS A 331 -14.44 13.39 3.50
CA HIS A 331 -13.87 14.59 2.90
C HIS A 331 -12.49 14.89 3.48
N HIS A 332 -11.68 15.63 2.73
CA HIS A 332 -10.41 16.12 3.24
C HIS A 332 -10.63 17.02 4.46
N GLY A 333 -9.95 16.72 5.56
CA GLY A 333 -10.03 17.48 6.80
C GLY A 333 -11.15 17.03 7.75
N ASP A 334 -11.93 16.02 7.39
CA ASP A 334 -12.94 15.46 8.31
C ASP A 334 -12.26 14.91 9.58
N PRO A 335 -12.78 15.23 10.79
CA PRO A 335 -12.33 14.61 12.03
C PRO A 335 -12.58 13.09 12.01
N CYS A 336 -11.54 12.31 12.28
CA CYS A 336 -11.62 10.86 12.34
C CYS A 336 -11.57 10.37 13.79
N CYS A 337 -10.59 10.82 14.58
CA CYS A 337 -10.46 10.41 15.99
C CYS A 337 -9.84 11.49 16.86
N ALA A 338 -9.83 11.25 18.17
CA ALA A 338 -9.05 12.03 19.13
C ALA A 338 -7.81 11.24 19.59
N VAL A 339 -6.69 11.93 19.83
CA VAL A 339 -5.52 11.41 20.54
C VAL A 339 -5.41 12.11 21.88
N GLN A 340 -5.46 11.32 22.95
CA GLN A 340 -5.18 11.77 24.30
C GLN A 340 -3.71 11.55 24.63
N TYR A 341 -3.10 12.55 25.26
CA TYR A 341 -1.77 12.43 25.84
C TYR A 341 -1.88 11.97 27.29
N GLU A 342 -1.03 11.05 27.70
CA GLU A 342 -0.99 10.47 29.05
C GLU A 342 0.40 10.64 29.64
N GLN A 343 0.49 11.00 30.92
CA GLN A 343 1.77 11.11 31.61
C GLN A 343 2.37 9.72 31.88
N VAL A 344 3.65 9.56 31.57
CA VAL A 344 4.47 8.40 31.95
C VAL A 344 5.23 8.74 33.23
N ARG A 345 5.25 7.81 34.19
CA ARG A 345 5.81 8.01 35.54
C ARG A 345 7.27 8.43 35.53
N VAL A 346 8.03 7.83 34.63
CA VAL A 346 9.48 8.03 34.45
C VAL A 346 9.83 7.87 32.97
N LYS A 347 10.97 8.43 32.55
CA LYS A 347 11.46 8.21 31.18
C LYS A 347 11.67 6.70 30.94
N PRO A 348 11.09 6.12 29.87
CA PRO A 348 11.39 4.75 29.46
C PRO A 348 12.87 4.51 29.16
N ASP A 349 13.38 3.36 29.60
CA ASP A 349 14.73 2.88 29.24
C ASP A 349 14.80 2.35 27.79
N LYS A 350 13.65 2.11 27.17
CA LYS A 350 13.52 1.79 25.75
C LYS A 350 13.10 3.00 24.94
N GLU A 351 13.65 3.11 23.74
CA GLU A 351 13.20 4.06 22.72
C GLU A 351 12.24 3.38 21.76
N TYR A 352 11.30 4.13 21.20
CA TYR A 352 10.45 3.62 20.14
C TYR A 352 11.26 3.45 18.86
N GLY A 353 11.52 2.18 18.48
CA GLY A 353 12.25 1.80 17.27
C GLY A 353 11.36 1.21 16.17
N GLY A 354 10.07 1.51 16.18
CA GLY A 354 9.09 0.90 15.27
C GLY A 354 9.18 1.42 13.84
N ALA A 355 8.69 0.64 12.87
CA ALA A 355 8.58 1.00 11.45
C ALA A 355 7.63 2.19 11.15
N HIS A 356 7.12 2.85 12.20
CA HIS A 356 6.23 4.01 12.11
C HIS A 356 6.94 5.31 12.48
N MET A 357 8.24 5.25 12.80
CA MET A 357 9.10 6.42 12.88
C MET A 357 9.17 7.11 11.52
N ASP A 358 8.97 8.41 11.52
CA ASP A 358 8.98 9.27 10.33
C ASP A 358 8.00 8.80 9.23
N GLN A 359 6.89 8.19 9.64
CA GLN A 359 5.86 7.73 8.72
C GLN A 359 5.23 8.93 8.01
N LYS A 360 5.29 8.94 6.67
CA LYS A 360 4.75 10.02 5.81
C LYS A 360 3.39 9.72 5.17
N PHE A 361 3.01 8.44 5.09
CA PHE A 361 1.75 8.03 4.48
C PHE A 361 1.16 6.80 5.17
N ALA A 362 -0.10 6.48 4.89
CA ALA A 362 -0.80 5.33 5.43
C ALA A 362 -0.05 4.02 5.12
N LEU A 363 0.40 3.29 6.16
CA LEU A 363 1.11 2.03 5.97
C LEU A 363 0.17 0.83 5.97
N LEU A 364 0.50 -0.15 5.15
CA LEU A 364 -0.13 -1.47 5.13
C LEU A 364 0.31 -2.36 6.31
N PRO A 365 -0.50 -3.37 6.69
CA PRO A 365 -0.18 -4.34 7.74
C PRO A 365 1.20 -4.98 7.59
N LYS A 366 1.85 -5.31 8.73
CA LYS A 366 3.21 -5.88 8.78
C LYS A 366 3.47 -7.08 7.85
N PRO A 367 2.54 -8.02 7.60
CA PRO A 367 2.81 -9.12 6.67
C PRO A 367 2.99 -8.69 5.22
N LEU A 368 2.35 -7.59 4.82
CA LEU A 368 2.33 -7.11 3.45
C LEU A 368 3.57 -6.26 3.13
N LYS A 369 4.08 -6.40 1.90
CA LYS A 369 5.16 -5.54 1.36
C LYS A 369 4.75 -4.07 1.46
N LEU A 370 5.71 -3.21 1.76
CA LEU A 370 5.47 -1.77 1.72
C LEU A 370 5.49 -1.31 0.26
N PRO A 371 4.47 -0.58 -0.19
CA PRO A 371 4.44 -0.05 -1.53
C PRO A 371 5.31 1.19 -1.65
N ASN A 372 5.78 1.46 -2.87
CA ASN A 372 6.34 2.74 -3.25
C ASN A 372 5.23 3.65 -3.81
N PRO A 373 4.90 4.78 -3.17
CA PRO A 373 3.85 5.69 -3.65
C PRO A 373 4.03 6.14 -5.11
N ALA A 374 5.26 6.45 -5.52
CA ALA A 374 5.56 6.86 -6.90
C ALA A 374 5.25 5.75 -7.92
N GLU A 375 5.57 4.48 -7.60
CA GLU A 375 5.24 3.33 -8.45
C GLU A 375 3.71 3.14 -8.55
N ILE A 376 2.98 3.32 -7.44
CA ILE A 376 1.51 3.24 -7.45
C ILE A 376 0.91 4.36 -8.30
N ALA A 377 1.37 5.60 -8.14
CA ALA A 377 0.85 6.75 -8.87
C ALA A 377 0.99 6.55 -10.37
N GLY A 378 2.17 6.11 -10.83
CA GLY A 378 2.42 5.76 -12.22
C GLY A 378 1.52 4.62 -12.71
N ARG A 379 1.37 3.54 -11.93
CA ARG A 379 0.49 2.42 -12.33
C ARG A 379 -0.98 2.80 -12.43
N VAL A 380 -1.52 3.54 -11.46
CA VAL A 380 -2.93 3.95 -11.48
C VAL A 380 -3.19 4.96 -12.61
N ALA A 381 -2.21 5.80 -12.96
CA ALA A 381 -2.28 6.62 -14.16
C ALA A 381 -2.43 5.73 -15.42
N ASN A 382 -1.63 4.67 -15.54
CA ASN A 382 -1.73 3.71 -16.65
C ASN A 382 -3.06 2.94 -16.65
N GLU A 383 -3.60 2.54 -15.49
CA GLU A 383 -4.90 1.86 -15.39
C GLU A 383 -6.09 2.73 -15.84
N LYS A 384 -5.96 4.05 -15.74
CA LYS A 384 -6.96 5.02 -16.18
C LYS A 384 -6.72 5.52 -17.61
N GLU A 385 -5.52 5.33 -18.15
CA GLU A 385 -5.17 5.72 -19.52
C GLU A 385 -6.05 4.94 -20.51
N LEU A 386 -6.67 5.65 -21.44
CA LEU A 386 -7.39 5.05 -22.55
C LEU A 386 -6.47 5.00 -23.75
N ILE A 387 -6.32 3.83 -24.35
CA ILE A 387 -5.51 3.60 -25.55
C ILE A 387 -6.32 2.85 -26.59
N MET A 388 -5.94 3.01 -27.85
CA MET A 388 -6.56 2.30 -28.97
C MET A 388 -6.17 0.82 -28.93
N TYR A 389 -7.15 -0.05 -29.22
CA TYR A 389 -6.95 -1.47 -29.46
C TYR A 389 -7.81 -1.95 -30.63
N VAL A 390 -7.47 -3.11 -31.15
CA VAL A 390 -8.23 -3.83 -32.16
C VAL A 390 -8.36 -5.28 -31.72
N GLU A 391 -9.55 -5.86 -31.85
CA GLU A 391 -9.75 -7.30 -31.64
C GLU A 391 -8.85 -8.09 -32.59
N ARG A 392 -8.03 -8.99 -32.05
CA ARG A 392 -7.02 -9.75 -32.80
C ARG A 392 -7.64 -10.52 -33.98
N ALA A 393 -8.83 -11.08 -33.77
CA ALA A 393 -9.58 -11.80 -34.79
C ALA A 393 -10.01 -10.89 -35.96
N LYS A 394 -10.33 -9.60 -35.70
CA LYS A 394 -10.68 -8.61 -36.73
C LYS A 394 -9.43 -8.08 -37.44
N LEU A 395 -8.32 -7.91 -36.71
CA LEU A 395 -7.08 -7.43 -37.26
C LEU A 395 -6.45 -8.44 -38.23
N PHE A 396 -6.18 -9.66 -37.76
CA PHE A 396 -5.45 -10.65 -38.54
C PHE A 396 -6.39 -11.55 -39.35
N GLY A 397 -7.46 -12.06 -38.74
CA GLY A 397 -8.32 -13.06 -39.37
C GLY A 397 -7.49 -14.24 -39.90
N LYS A 398 -7.57 -14.50 -41.21
CA LYS A 398 -6.78 -15.53 -41.90
C LYS A 398 -5.38 -15.09 -42.33
N ASP A 399 -5.09 -13.78 -42.24
CA ASP A 399 -3.89 -13.14 -42.75
C ASP A 399 -2.87 -12.88 -41.62
N TYR A 400 -2.83 -13.75 -40.61
CA TYR A 400 -1.86 -13.65 -39.53
C TYR A 400 -0.42 -13.72 -40.05
N PHE A 401 0.47 -12.92 -39.47
CA PHE A 401 1.90 -12.95 -39.77
C PHE A 401 2.74 -12.82 -38.49
N GLU A 402 3.94 -13.40 -38.53
CA GLU A 402 4.97 -13.28 -37.49
C GLU A 402 6.19 -12.60 -38.12
N GLY A 403 6.79 -11.64 -37.42
CA GLY A 403 7.88 -10.82 -37.92
C GLY A 403 7.38 -9.57 -38.65
N PHE A 404 7.58 -9.51 -39.97
CA PHE A 404 7.27 -8.33 -40.78
C PHE A 404 6.34 -8.65 -41.95
N SER A 405 5.39 -7.74 -42.23
CA SER A 405 4.54 -7.76 -43.42
C SER A 405 4.68 -6.43 -44.19
N PRO A 406 4.97 -6.43 -45.51
CA PRO A 406 5.10 -5.20 -46.29
C PRO A 406 3.76 -4.49 -46.49
N VAL A 407 3.82 -3.16 -46.66
CA VAL A 407 2.63 -2.31 -46.87
C VAL A 407 1.87 -2.62 -48.16
N ASP A 408 2.55 -3.10 -49.21
CA ASP A 408 1.94 -3.45 -50.50
C ASP A 408 1.15 -4.77 -50.46
N GLY A 409 1.14 -5.46 -49.32
CA GLY A 409 0.39 -6.70 -49.09
C GLY A 409 -1.02 -6.45 -48.55
N VAL A 410 -1.30 -6.98 -47.36
CA VAL A 410 -2.58 -6.79 -46.66
C VAL A 410 -2.57 -5.43 -45.95
N ASP A 411 -3.61 -4.63 -46.16
CA ASP A 411 -3.76 -3.33 -45.51
C ASP A 411 -4.27 -3.47 -44.07
N PHE A 412 -3.36 -3.80 -43.15
CA PHE A 412 -3.67 -3.87 -41.73
C PHE A 412 -4.01 -2.50 -41.13
N ARG A 413 -3.47 -1.39 -41.66
CA ARG A 413 -3.80 -0.04 -41.19
C ARG A 413 -5.28 0.26 -41.42
N ALA A 414 -5.83 -0.07 -42.59
CA ALA A 414 -7.26 0.09 -42.85
C ALA A 414 -8.12 -0.70 -41.85
N ARG A 415 -7.75 -1.96 -41.53
CA ARG A 415 -8.44 -2.76 -40.52
C ARG A 415 -8.37 -2.14 -39.12
N MET A 416 -7.21 -1.58 -38.75
CA MET A 416 -7.05 -0.89 -37.47
C MET A 416 -7.93 0.37 -37.39
N LEU A 417 -8.01 1.15 -38.47
CA LEU A 417 -8.86 2.34 -38.54
C LEU A 417 -10.36 1.99 -38.53
N GLU A 418 -10.75 0.91 -39.21
CA GLU A 418 -12.15 0.46 -39.28
C GLU A 418 -12.64 -0.17 -37.96
N HIS A 419 -11.81 -0.97 -37.31
CA HIS A 419 -12.20 -1.78 -36.15
C HIS A 419 -11.61 -1.32 -34.82
N GLY A 420 -10.91 -0.18 -34.81
CA GLY A 420 -10.25 0.35 -33.63
C GLY A 420 -11.21 0.95 -32.61
N GLU A 421 -11.03 0.53 -31.36
CA GLU A 421 -11.78 0.99 -30.19
C GLU A 421 -10.83 1.52 -29.12
N PHE A 422 -11.34 2.25 -28.12
CA PHE A 422 -10.54 2.73 -26.99
C PHE A 422 -10.93 2.02 -25.72
N GLY A 423 -9.92 1.52 -25.00
CA GLY A 423 -10.10 0.80 -23.74
C GLY A 423 -9.04 1.20 -22.72
N LYS A 424 -9.25 0.83 -21.47
CA LYS A 424 -8.28 1.07 -20.40
C LYS A 424 -7.02 0.26 -20.67
N ARG A 425 -5.87 0.93 -20.74
CA ARG A 425 -4.56 0.29 -20.92
C ARG A 425 -4.33 -0.78 -19.86
N GLY A 426 -4.53 -0.43 -18.60
CA GLY A 426 -4.38 -1.38 -17.49
C GLY A 426 -2.91 -1.76 -17.26
N SER A 427 -2.69 -2.93 -16.66
CA SER A 427 -1.34 -3.45 -16.39
C SER A 427 -1.33 -4.97 -16.46
N ALA A 428 -0.34 -5.52 -17.18
CA ALA A 428 -0.08 -6.95 -17.24
C ALA A 428 0.14 -7.56 -15.85
N GLU A 429 0.80 -6.83 -14.94
CA GLU A 429 1.08 -7.28 -13.57
C GLU A 429 -0.21 -7.39 -12.73
N SER A 430 -1.15 -6.47 -12.94
CA SER A 430 -2.45 -6.46 -12.27
C SER A 430 -3.43 -7.49 -12.84
N GLY A 431 -3.16 -8.04 -14.03
CA GLY A 431 -4.06 -8.92 -14.77
C GLY A 431 -5.32 -8.22 -15.31
N VAL A 432 -5.33 -6.89 -15.39
CA VAL A 432 -6.49 -6.08 -15.79
C VAL A 432 -6.14 -5.16 -16.96
N GLY A 433 -7.08 -5.00 -17.89
CA GLY A 433 -6.98 -4.09 -19.03
C GLY A 433 -6.28 -4.69 -20.25
N LEU A 434 -6.00 -3.84 -21.23
CA LEU A 434 -5.48 -4.23 -22.55
C LEU A 434 -4.06 -4.83 -22.50
N GLU A 435 -3.23 -4.44 -21.53
CA GLU A 435 -1.88 -4.99 -21.32
C GLU A 435 -1.90 -6.46 -20.83
N ALA A 436 -3.05 -6.96 -20.36
CA ALA A 436 -3.24 -8.34 -19.92
C ALA A 436 -4.11 -9.18 -20.88
N ASP A 437 -4.61 -8.59 -21.96
CA ASP A 437 -5.61 -9.20 -22.85
C ASP A 437 -5.04 -9.55 -24.23
N ASN A 438 -4.54 -10.79 -24.35
CA ASN A 438 -4.00 -11.32 -25.61
C ASN A 438 -5.02 -11.48 -26.74
N SER A 439 -6.33 -11.34 -26.47
CA SER A 439 -7.35 -11.34 -27.52
C SER A 439 -7.37 -10.03 -28.33
N LYS A 440 -6.63 -9.01 -27.88
CA LYS A 440 -6.54 -7.69 -28.50
C LYS A 440 -5.11 -7.35 -28.88
N LYS A 441 -4.98 -6.47 -29.87
CA LYS A 441 -3.71 -5.86 -30.28
C LYS A 441 -3.80 -4.35 -30.19
N GLN A 442 -2.74 -3.74 -29.66
CA GLN A 442 -2.59 -2.30 -29.49
C GLN A 442 -1.74 -1.76 -30.66
N PRO A 443 -2.30 -0.94 -31.57
CA PRO A 443 -1.54 -0.33 -32.65
C PRO A 443 -0.52 0.67 -32.11
N ILE A 444 0.75 0.52 -32.51
CA ILE A 444 1.83 1.43 -32.19
C ILE A 444 2.40 2.00 -33.49
N ALA A 445 2.39 3.31 -33.65
CA ALA A 445 3.10 3.96 -34.74
C ALA A 445 4.61 3.94 -34.44
N TYR A 446 5.33 2.98 -35.04
CA TYR A 446 6.73 2.71 -34.76
C TYR A 446 7.61 3.34 -35.84
N LEU A 447 8.30 4.43 -35.49
CA LEU A 447 9.02 5.27 -36.43
C LEU A 447 10.52 5.08 -36.33
N VAL A 448 11.18 4.99 -37.49
CA VAL A 448 12.64 4.99 -37.58
C VAL A 448 13.13 6.15 -38.43
N PHE A 449 14.17 6.84 -37.96
CA PHE A 449 14.86 7.88 -38.72
C PHE A 449 16.08 7.29 -39.43
N VAL A 450 16.18 7.55 -40.73
CA VAL A 450 17.26 7.04 -41.58
C VAL A 450 17.88 8.20 -42.35
N ASN A 451 19.21 8.23 -42.43
CA ASN A 451 19.94 9.01 -43.43
C ASN A 451 20.40 8.06 -44.54
N PRO A 452 19.74 8.07 -45.71
CA PRO A 452 20.07 7.14 -46.81
C PRO A 452 21.45 7.38 -47.42
N GLU A 453 21.90 8.65 -47.47
CA GLU A 453 23.17 9.03 -48.12
C GLU A 453 24.37 8.52 -47.33
N GLU A 454 24.33 8.71 -46.01
CA GLU A 454 25.40 8.32 -45.09
C GLU A 454 25.19 6.93 -44.46
N LYS A 455 24.10 6.23 -44.83
CA LYS A 455 23.68 4.94 -44.26
C LYS A 455 23.66 4.93 -42.73
N LEU A 456 23.03 5.95 -42.15
CA LEU A 456 22.85 6.10 -40.71
C LEU A 456 21.40 5.82 -40.31
N VAL A 457 21.20 5.26 -39.12
CA VAL A 457 19.90 5.09 -38.47
C VAL A 457 19.96 5.62 -37.04
N PHE A 458 18.89 6.26 -36.57
CA PHE A 458 18.81 6.67 -35.18
C PHE A 458 18.69 5.43 -34.28
N GLY A 459 19.51 5.36 -33.24
CA GLY A 459 19.47 4.29 -32.24
C GLY A 459 19.75 4.82 -30.84
N TYR A 460 19.20 4.16 -29.83
CA TYR A 460 19.28 4.57 -28.43
C TYR A 460 19.11 3.37 -27.48
N TRP A 461 19.41 3.57 -26.19
CA TRP A 461 19.11 2.61 -25.13
C TRP A 461 17.94 3.11 -24.28
N ARG A 462 17.02 2.22 -23.96
CA ARG A 462 15.96 2.49 -22.97
C ARG A 462 16.58 2.77 -21.61
N ALA A 463 16.11 3.81 -20.93
CA ALA A 463 16.52 4.08 -19.56
C ALA A 463 16.32 2.85 -18.65
N SER A 464 17.20 2.72 -17.65
CA SER A 464 17.21 1.60 -16.70
C SER A 464 16.79 2.01 -15.28
N GLU A 465 16.50 3.29 -15.07
CA GLU A 465 16.07 3.86 -13.80
C GLU A 465 14.54 4.00 -13.81
N LYS A 466 13.86 3.33 -12.86
CA LYS A 466 12.38 3.30 -12.80
C LYS A 466 11.72 4.67 -12.67
N GLU A 467 12.39 5.64 -12.03
CA GLU A 467 11.88 7.01 -11.88
C GLU A 467 11.74 7.75 -13.21
N LYS A 468 12.44 7.29 -14.25
CA LYS A 468 12.51 7.94 -15.56
C LYS A 468 11.84 7.15 -16.67
N TYR A 469 11.38 5.92 -16.43
CA TYR A 469 10.77 5.08 -17.46
C TYR A 469 9.75 4.10 -16.88
N ALA A 470 8.47 4.33 -17.20
CA ALA A 470 7.34 3.59 -16.64
C ALA A 470 7.25 2.13 -17.15
N GLU A 471 7.77 1.83 -18.34
CA GLU A 471 7.72 0.48 -18.93
C GLU A 471 8.96 -0.34 -18.54
N THR A 472 8.88 -1.02 -17.40
CA THR A 472 10.03 -1.72 -16.83
C THR A 472 10.50 -2.95 -17.62
N ARG A 473 9.67 -3.50 -18.51
CA ARG A 473 9.98 -4.73 -19.27
C ARG A 473 11.03 -4.51 -20.36
N LEU A 474 11.22 -3.26 -20.80
CA LEU A 474 12.16 -2.88 -21.87
C LEU A 474 13.45 -2.21 -21.35
N HIS A 475 13.62 -2.10 -20.03
CA HIS A 475 14.75 -1.42 -19.38
C HIS A 475 16.12 -1.87 -19.92
N GLY A 476 16.95 -0.89 -20.30
CA GLY A 476 18.32 -1.11 -20.77
C GLY A 476 18.44 -1.77 -22.15
N ARG A 477 17.34 -2.03 -22.86
CA ARG A 477 17.38 -2.61 -24.20
C ARG A 477 17.72 -1.56 -25.25
N PHE A 478 18.42 -2.00 -26.30
CA PHE A 478 18.72 -1.18 -27.47
C PHE A 478 17.54 -1.15 -28.43
N SER A 479 17.19 0.04 -28.93
CA SER A 479 16.12 0.26 -29.90
C SER A 479 16.54 1.22 -31.01
N ILE A 480 15.93 1.07 -32.19
CA ILE A 480 16.08 2.01 -33.31
C ILE A 480 14.80 2.78 -33.65
N GLY A 481 13.68 2.43 -32.99
CA GLY A 481 12.39 3.01 -33.29
C GLY A 481 11.77 3.70 -32.10
N VAL A 482 11.08 4.79 -32.39
CA VAL A 482 10.34 5.64 -31.45
C VAL A 482 8.85 5.43 -31.67
N GLY A 483 8.04 5.43 -30.62
CA GLY A 483 6.63 5.12 -30.77
C GLY A 483 5.89 4.90 -29.46
N GLY A 484 4.64 5.33 -29.44
CA GLY A 484 3.75 5.25 -28.29
C GLY A 484 2.34 4.84 -28.66
N HIS A 485 1.50 4.66 -27.63
CA HIS A 485 0.09 4.29 -27.77
C HIS A 485 -0.73 5.40 -28.43
N VAL A 486 -1.74 5.00 -29.19
CA VAL A 486 -2.73 5.93 -29.74
C VAL A 486 -3.75 6.28 -28.65
N ARG A 487 -3.93 7.57 -28.37
CA ARG A 487 -4.80 8.11 -27.31
C ARG A 487 -6.09 8.72 -27.88
N PRO A 488 -7.18 8.87 -27.10
CA PRO A 488 -8.39 9.56 -27.55
C PRO A 488 -8.13 11.00 -28.02
N SER A 489 -7.11 11.68 -27.48
CA SER A 489 -6.69 13.00 -27.94
C SER A 489 -6.20 12.98 -29.40
N ASP A 490 -5.55 11.89 -29.82
CA ASP A 490 -5.05 11.76 -31.20
C ASP A 490 -6.23 11.62 -32.18
N LYS A 491 -7.32 10.94 -31.76
CA LYS A 491 -8.59 10.89 -32.50
C LYS A 491 -9.35 12.22 -32.52
N GLN A 492 -9.12 13.09 -31.53
CA GLN A 492 -9.67 14.45 -31.56
C GLN A 492 -8.87 15.35 -32.51
N GLU A 493 -7.55 15.17 -32.56
CA GLU A 493 -6.65 15.91 -33.45
C GLU A 493 -6.84 15.50 -34.92
N ASP A 494 -6.89 14.20 -35.20
CA ASP A 494 -7.27 13.65 -36.52
C ASP A 494 -8.30 12.51 -36.37
N PRO A 495 -9.59 12.82 -36.58
CA PRO A 495 -10.65 11.81 -36.51
C PRO A 495 -10.56 10.72 -37.59
N ALA A 496 -9.89 11.00 -38.72
CA ALA A 496 -9.78 10.06 -39.83
C ALA A 496 -8.58 9.12 -39.66
N ASP A 497 -7.49 9.62 -39.07
CA ASP A 497 -6.28 8.82 -38.82
C ASP A 497 -5.61 9.14 -37.47
N PRO A 498 -6.18 8.64 -36.36
CA PRO A 498 -5.58 8.81 -35.04
C PRO A 498 -4.20 8.16 -34.91
N ILE A 499 -3.87 7.16 -35.73
CA ILE A 499 -2.58 6.46 -35.68
C ILE A 499 -1.47 7.37 -36.22
N PHE A 500 -1.74 8.09 -37.31
CA PHE A 500 -0.78 9.08 -37.81
C PHE A 500 -0.72 10.33 -36.92
N ALA A 501 -1.83 10.75 -36.31
CA ALA A 501 -1.78 11.81 -35.31
C ALA A 501 -0.89 11.44 -34.11
N SER A 502 -0.97 10.20 -33.62
CA SER A 502 -0.10 9.72 -32.53
C SER A 502 1.37 9.73 -32.95
N LEU A 503 1.70 9.27 -34.17
CA LEU A 503 3.04 9.36 -34.74
C LEU A 503 3.59 10.79 -34.71
N MET A 504 2.79 11.75 -35.19
CA MET A 504 3.21 13.15 -35.26
C MET A 504 3.34 13.78 -33.86
N ARG A 505 2.54 13.34 -32.88
CA ARG A 505 2.69 13.72 -31.48
C ARG A 505 4.03 13.26 -30.92
N GLU A 506 4.42 12.00 -31.12
CA GLU A 506 5.72 11.47 -30.68
C GLU A 506 6.89 12.26 -31.29
N VAL A 507 6.83 12.56 -32.60
CA VAL A 507 7.90 13.28 -33.32
C VAL A 507 7.99 14.76 -32.94
N HIS A 508 6.87 15.45 -32.84
CA HIS A 508 6.87 16.91 -32.67
C HIS A 508 6.92 17.33 -31.21
N LYS A 509 6.28 16.58 -30.32
CA LYS A 509 5.98 17.03 -28.96
C LYS A 509 6.74 16.24 -27.88
N GLU A 510 6.99 14.94 -28.06
CA GLU A 510 7.35 14.06 -26.93
C GLU A 510 8.80 13.52 -27.00
N GLU A 511 9.14 12.63 -27.93
CA GLU A 511 10.35 11.79 -27.75
C GLU A 511 11.64 12.35 -28.36
N VAL A 512 11.58 12.98 -29.54
CA VAL A 512 12.79 13.38 -30.30
C VAL A 512 12.72 14.77 -30.93
N LYS A 513 13.88 15.31 -31.29
CA LYS A 513 14.06 16.51 -32.11
C LYS A 513 14.92 16.17 -33.32
N CYS A 514 14.42 16.42 -34.53
CA CYS A 514 15.25 16.37 -35.74
C CYS A 514 15.76 17.77 -36.07
N GLU A 515 17.07 17.96 -36.03
CA GLU A 515 17.75 19.21 -36.41
C GLU A 515 18.24 19.10 -37.85
N GLY A 516 17.52 19.74 -38.78
CA GLY A 516 17.85 19.73 -40.21
C GLY A 516 16.63 19.47 -41.09
N ARG A 517 16.87 19.07 -42.35
CA ARG A 517 15.80 18.72 -43.29
C ARG A 517 15.42 17.26 -43.14
N TYR A 518 14.12 16.99 -43.00
CA TYR A 518 13.56 15.65 -42.99
C TYR A 518 12.29 15.60 -43.86
N GLY A 519 12.03 14.43 -44.44
CA GLY A 519 10.86 14.17 -45.28
C GLY A 519 9.61 13.83 -44.48
N ALA A 520 8.48 13.65 -45.18
CA ALA A 520 7.26 13.13 -44.57
C ALA A 520 7.44 11.66 -44.16
N PRO A 521 6.82 11.21 -43.04
CA PRO A 521 6.86 9.81 -42.65
C PRO A 521 6.22 8.91 -43.70
N LYS A 522 6.88 7.81 -44.04
CA LYS A 522 6.41 6.81 -45.02
C LYS A 522 6.15 5.50 -44.29
N LEU A 523 4.93 4.98 -44.35
CA LEU A 523 4.61 3.64 -43.88
C LEU A 523 5.24 2.61 -44.84
N ILE A 524 6.08 1.72 -44.32
CA ILE A 524 6.74 0.68 -45.13
C ILE A 524 6.23 -0.73 -44.86
N GLY A 525 5.57 -0.94 -43.72
CA GLY A 525 4.93 -2.22 -43.39
C GLY A 525 4.52 -2.31 -41.93
N TYR A 526 4.36 -3.55 -41.46
CA TYR A 526 3.83 -3.89 -40.16
C TYR A 526 4.74 -4.88 -39.46
N VAL A 527 4.88 -4.74 -38.14
CA VAL A 527 5.67 -5.64 -37.29
C VAL A 527 4.72 -6.30 -36.27
N ASN A 528 4.76 -7.62 -36.20
CA ASN A 528 4.02 -8.40 -35.21
C ASN A 528 4.92 -9.51 -34.66
N ASP A 529 5.00 -9.66 -33.34
CA ASP A 529 5.68 -10.79 -32.73
C ASP A 529 4.93 -11.24 -31.47
N ASP A 530 4.47 -12.48 -31.43
CA ASP A 530 3.74 -13.04 -30.30
C ASP A 530 4.61 -13.97 -29.43
N THR A 531 5.87 -14.19 -29.83
CA THR A 531 6.72 -15.22 -29.27
C THR A 531 7.86 -14.68 -28.40
N PHE A 532 8.28 -13.45 -28.64
CA PHE A 532 9.49 -12.88 -28.01
C PHE A 532 9.25 -12.37 -26.60
N SER A 533 8.15 -11.64 -26.36
CA SER A 533 7.84 -11.12 -25.02
C SER A 533 6.34 -10.91 -24.80
N PRO A 534 5.90 -10.87 -23.52
CA PRO A 534 4.52 -10.49 -23.19
C PRO A 534 4.12 -9.11 -23.71
N VAL A 535 5.08 -8.17 -23.82
CA VAL A 535 4.82 -6.83 -24.39
C VAL A 535 4.46 -6.97 -25.86
N ASP A 536 5.32 -7.63 -26.63
CA ASP A 536 5.13 -7.77 -28.08
C ASP A 536 3.81 -8.50 -28.39
N SER A 537 3.44 -9.47 -27.55
CA SER A 537 2.22 -10.27 -27.71
C SER A 537 0.92 -9.47 -27.67
N VAL A 538 0.89 -8.28 -27.07
CA VAL A 538 -0.31 -7.40 -27.07
C VAL A 538 -0.19 -6.21 -28.01
N HIS A 539 0.95 -6.03 -28.70
CA HIS A 539 1.20 -4.89 -29.58
C HIS A 539 1.34 -5.28 -31.05
N VAL A 540 1.07 -4.33 -31.96
CA VAL A 540 1.34 -4.44 -33.39
C VAL A 540 1.91 -3.12 -33.90
N GLY A 541 3.09 -3.17 -34.51
CA GLY A 541 3.81 -1.99 -34.97
C GLY A 541 3.42 -1.63 -36.40
N LEU A 542 3.12 -0.36 -36.66
CA LEU A 542 3.12 0.22 -37.99
C LEU A 542 4.48 0.86 -38.22
N LEU A 543 5.31 0.25 -39.07
CA LEU A 543 6.69 0.70 -39.28
C LEU A 543 6.73 1.88 -40.25
N TYR A 544 6.96 3.07 -39.71
CA TYR A 544 7.19 4.30 -40.46
C TYR A 544 8.69 4.58 -40.59
N VAL A 545 9.06 5.21 -41.71
CA VAL A 545 10.42 5.74 -41.92
C VAL A 545 10.35 7.22 -42.25
N ILE A 546 11.19 8.01 -41.60
CA ILE A 546 11.52 9.38 -42.00
C ILE A 546 12.95 9.40 -42.52
N GLU A 547 13.10 9.83 -43.77
CA GLU A 547 14.40 10.11 -44.37
C GLU A 547 14.85 11.51 -43.96
N THR A 548 16.06 11.64 -43.44
CA THR A 548 16.62 12.91 -42.94
C THR A 548 18.08 13.06 -43.32
N THR A 549 18.48 14.30 -43.64
CA THR A 549 19.90 14.68 -43.74
C THR A 549 20.39 15.38 -42.47
N GLY A 550 19.50 15.53 -41.48
CA GLY A 550 19.77 16.18 -40.20
C GLY A 550 20.20 15.22 -39.10
N THR A 551 20.46 15.77 -37.92
CA THR A 551 20.77 15.01 -36.70
C THR A 551 19.52 14.83 -35.87
N VAL A 552 19.25 13.60 -35.41
CA VAL A 552 18.15 13.32 -34.49
C VAL A 552 18.71 13.24 -33.07
N VAL A 553 18.12 14.00 -32.15
CA VAL A 553 18.50 14.04 -30.74
C VAL A 553 17.30 13.70 -29.84
N PRO A 554 17.49 12.96 -28.74
CA PRO A 554 16.47 12.75 -27.72
C PRO A 554 15.95 14.07 -27.14
N LYS A 555 14.63 14.15 -26.90
CA LYS A 555 14.01 15.15 -26.00
C LYS A 555 13.63 14.54 -24.67
N ASP A 556 13.38 13.23 -24.67
CA ASP A 556 12.96 12.47 -23.50
C ASP A 556 14.18 11.74 -22.88
N GLU A 557 14.25 11.78 -21.55
CA GLU A 557 15.30 11.12 -20.76
C GLU A 557 15.24 9.58 -20.87
N GLU A 558 14.11 9.03 -21.33
CA GLU A 558 13.93 7.60 -21.63
C GLU A 558 14.86 7.09 -22.74
N LEU A 559 15.27 7.97 -23.67
CA LEU A 559 16.06 7.65 -24.86
C LEU A 559 17.55 7.92 -24.62
N ARG A 560 18.17 7.12 -23.74
CA ARG A 560 19.58 7.31 -23.36
C ARG A 560 20.53 7.13 -24.54
N GLU A 561 21.51 8.03 -24.59
CA GLU A 561 22.62 8.00 -25.56
C GLU A 561 22.17 7.97 -27.03
N GLY A 562 20.94 8.44 -27.30
CA GLY A 562 20.35 8.43 -28.62
C GLY A 562 21.15 9.25 -29.64
N ARG A 563 21.47 8.63 -30.78
CA ARG A 563 22.25 9.26 -31.86
C ARG A 563 22.04 8.55 -33.19
N MET A 564 22.37 9.24 -34.27
CA MET A 564 22.52 8.61 -35.60
C MET A 564 23.75 7.69 -35.59
N MET A 565 23.57 6.44 -36.00
CA MET A 565 24.62 5.41 -36.02
C MET A 565 24.73 4.76 -37.41
N PRO A 566 25.94 4.42 -37.88
CA PRO A 566 26.13 3.64 -39.10
C PRO A 566 25.45 2.27 -39.02
N PHE A 567 24.91 1.76 -40.13
CA PHE A 567 24.30 0.43 -40.20
C PHE A 567 25.24 -0.68 -39.70
N SER A 568 26.55 -0.55 -39.96
CA SER A 568 27.57 -1.48 -39.46
C SER A 568 27.63 -1.54 -37.92
N ASN A 569 27.39 -0.42 -37.24
CA ASN A 569 27.37 -0.38 -35.78
C ASN A 569 26.13 -1.09 -35.23
N ILE A 570 24.98 -0.95 -35.88
CA ILE A 570 23.75 -1.66 -35.48
C ILE A 570 23.95 -3.18 -35.62
N HIS A 571 24.58 -3.64 -36.70
CA HIS A 571 24.95 -5.06 -36.85
C HIS A 571 25.86 -5.56 -35.73
N ALA A 572 26.84 -4.75 -35.32
CA ALA A 572 27.72 -5.12 -34.23
C ALA A 572 26.94 -5.25 -32.92
N LEU A 573 26.04 -4.31 -32.62
CA LEU A 573 25.17 -4.35 -31.45
C LEU A 573 24.21 -5.54 -31.45
N MET A 574 23.64 -5.90 -32.60
CA MET A 574 22.75 -7.06 -32.72
C MET A 574 23.46 -8.40 -32.53
N LYS A 575 24.78 -8.45 -32.79
CA LYS A 575 25.60 -9.66 -32.62
C LYS A 575 26.26 -9.75 -31.25
N ASP A 576 26.28 -8.66 -30.48
CA ASP A 576 26.89 -8.62 -29.17
C ASP A 576 26.01 -9.34 -28.13
N PRO A 577 26.48 -10.45 -27.52
CA PRO A 577 25.71 -11.18 -26.51
C PRO A 577 25.41 -10.36 -25.24
N GLN A 578 26.16 -9.29 -24.99
CA GLN A 578 25.95 -8.39 -23.85
C GLN A 578 24.89 -7.32 -24.15
N CYS A 579 24.56 -7.08 -25.42
CA CYS A 579 23.56 -6.11 -25.83
C CYS A 579 22.19 -6.77 -25.96
N LYS A 580 21.24 -6.39 -25.10
CA LYS A 580 19.85 -6.84 -25.23
C LYS A 580 19.13 -5.93 -26.23
N VAL A 581 18.76 -6.44 -27.39
CA VAL A 581 18.05 -5.69 -28.42
C VAL A 581 16.54 -5.96 -28.34
N GLU A 582 15.71 -4.93 -28.59
CA GLU A 582 14.25 -5.09 -28.71
C GLU A 582 13.87 -5.97 -29.93
N CYS A 583 12.76 -6.70 -29.83
CA CYS A 583 12.30 -7.59 -30.90
C CYS A 583 12.00 -6.81 -32.19
N TRP A 584 11.19 -5.76 -32.08
CA TRP A 584 10.79 -4.96 -33.24
C TRP A 584 11.99 -4.27 -33.91
N THR A 585 13.01 -3.92 -33.14
CA THR A 585 14.27 -3.41 -33.70
C THR A 585 14.96 -4.44 -34.60
N GLN A 586 14.94 -5.73 -34.23
CA GLN A 586 15.52 -6.79 -35.06
C GLN A 586 14.74 -7.00 -36.36
N HIS A 587 13.40 -6.95 -36.32
CA HIS A 587 12.57 -7.08 -37.52
C HIS A 587 12.66 -5.85 -38.41
N ALA A 588 12.54 -4.65 -37.83
CA ALA A 588 12.57 -3.38 -38.56
C ALA A 588 13.93 -3.13 -39.23
N PHE A 589 15.04 -3.37 -38.52
CA PHE A 589 16.37 -3.07 -39.07
C PHE A 589 16.69 -3.90 -40.32
N LYS A 590 16.29 -5.19 -40.34
CA LYS A 590 16.50 -6.06 -41.51
C LYS A 590 15.85 -5.47 -42.77
N GLU A 591 14.65 -4.94 -42.62
CA GLU A 591 13.89 -4.35 -43.74
C GLU A 591 14.41 -2.97 -44.13
N ILE A 592 14.82 -2.15 -43.15
CA ILE A 592 15.46 -0.85 -43.38
C ILE A 592 16.77 -1.06 -44.14
N GLU A 593 17.63 -1.97 -43.67
CA GLU A 593 18.88 -2.27 -44.35
C GLU A 593 18.62 -2.70 -45.78
N LYS A 594 17.75 -3.68 -46.01
CA LYS A 594 17.40 -4.16 -47.36
C LYS A 594 16.92 -3.04 -48.29
N ARG A 595 16.18 -2.07 -47.75
CA ARG A 595 15.63 -0.94 -48.52
C ARG A 595 16.68 0.11 -48.90
N TYR A 596 17.70 0.31 -48.07
CA TYR A 596 18.72 1.36 -48.21
C TYR A 596 20.15 0.81 -48.45
N SER A 597 20.27 -0.47 -48.79
CA SER A 597 21.54 -1.16 -49.09
C SER A 597 22.15 -0.75 -50.42
#